data_AF-A0AAD4K669-F1
#
_entry.id   AF-A0AAD4K669-F1
#
_cell.length_a   1.000
_cell.length_b   1.000
_cell.length_c   1.000
_cell.angle_alpha   90.00
_cell.angle_beta   90.00
_cell.angle_gamma   90.00
#
_symmetry.space_group_name_H-M   'P 1'
#
loop_
_entity.id
_entity.type
_entity.pdbx_description
1 polymer ?
#
loop_
_entity_poly.entity_id
_entity_poly.type
_entity_poly.pdbx_seq_one_letter_code
_entity_poly.pdbx_strand_id
1 'polypeptide(L)'
;MCYKFCLITLSVLSCVLAVLSAAVDQSQLPSKSELVVEKQEDGQQPAVSVDVNAVPEQCHQPKETGRCFALFYRFAYNLDTQSCEEFIYGGCAGNSNNFDTKEQCEQVCQAKAAPTTSPSAAESATEQVTELTTEQ
;
A
#
# COMPACT_ATOMS: atom_id res chain seq x y z
N MET A 1 6.63 -12.23 -65.38
CA MET A 1 6.72 -11.12 -64.39
C MET A 1 6.34 -11.54 -62.97
N CYS A 2 6.10 -12.83 -62.68
CA CYS A 2 5.74 -13.31 -61.34
C CYS A 2 6.91 -13.37 -60.34
N TYR A 3 8.14 -13.66 -60.79
CA TYR A 3 9.29 -13.78 -59.89
C TYR A 3 9.69 -12.43 -59.26
N LYS A 4 9.48 -11.31 -59.97
CA LYS A 4 9.84 -9.97 -59.50
C LYS A 4 8.88 -9.45 -58.41
N PHE A 5 7.59 -9.78 -58.51
CA PHE A 5 6.62 -9.54 -57.44
C PHE A 5 6.84 -10.46 -56.22
N CYS A 6 7.28 -11.70 -56.45
CA CYS A 6 7.63 -12.63 -55.37
C CYS A 6 8.87 -12.16 -54.58
N LEU A 7 9.90 -11.65 -55.26
CA LEU A 7 11.10 -11.12 -54.58
C LEU A 7 10.83 -9.85 -53.77
N ILE A 8 9.95 -8.97 -54.26
CA ILE A 8 9.56 -7.76 -53.53
C ILE A 8 8.77 -8.12 -52.27
N THR A 9 7.81 -9.05 -52.38
CA THR A 9 6.99 -9.50 -51.24
C THR A 9 7.79 -10.26 -50.19
N LEU A 10 8.75 -11.10 -50.60
CA LEU A 10 9.66 -11.78 -49.67
C LEU A 10 10.62 -10.81 -48.97
N SER A 11 11.12 -9.80 -49.69
CA SER A 11 11.98 -8.76 -49.13
C SER A 11 11.26 -7.92 -48.08
N VAL A 12 10.05 -7.43 -48.37
CA VAL A 12 9.27 -6.65 -47.39
C VAL A 12 8.83 -7.50 -46.19
N LEU A 13 8.46 -8.78 -46.39
CA LEU A 13 8.09 -9.66 -45.29
C LEU A 13 9.29 -9.95 -44.36
N SER A 14 10.48 -10.16 -44.94
CA SER A 14 11.72 -10.29 -44.17
C SER A 14 12.07 -9.02 -43.39
N CYS A 15 11.89 -7.84 -43.99
CA CYS A 15 12.12 -6.57 -43.30
C CYS A 15 11.13 -6.36 -42.13
N VAL A 16 9.86 -6.69 -42.31
CA VAL A 16 8.84 -6.56 -41.25
C VAL A 16 9.14 -7.50 -40.07
N LEU A 17 9.55 -8.74 -40.34
CA LEU A 17 9.97 -9.69 -39.29
C LEU A 17 11.23 -9.22 -38.55
N ALA A 18 12.20 -8.62 -39.26
CA ALA A 18 13.39 -8.05 -38.64
C ALA A 18 13.06 -6.84 -37.73
N VAL A 19 12.13 -5.97 -38.15
CA VAL A 19 11.68 -4.81 -37.36
C VAL A 19 10.88 -5.24 -36.12
N LEU A 20 10.06 -6.29 -36.21
CA LEU A 20 9.35 -6.84 -35.04
C LEU A 20 10.31 -7.47 -34.01
N SER A 21 11.44 -8.02 -34.47
CA SER A 21 12.47 -8.60 -33.59
C SER A 21 13.36 -7.55 -32.93
N ALA A 22 13.41 -6.32 -33.47
CA ALA A 22 14.19 -5.21 -32.92
C ALA A 22 13.53 -4.52 -31.70
N ALA A 23 12.34 -4.97 -31.26
CA ALA A 23 11.66 -4.44 -30.08
C ALA A 23 11.84 -5.28 -28.80
N VAL A 24 12.70 -6.30 -28.80
CA VAL A 24 13.07 -7.04 -27.58
C VAL A 24 14.51 -6.71 -27.20
N ASP A 25 14.70 -5.50 -26.66
CA ASP A 25 15.89 -5.20 -25.86
C ASP A 25 15.68 -5.82 -24.48
N GLN A 26 16.19 -7.03 -24.31
CA GLN A 26 16.20 -7.77 -23.04
C GLN A 26 17.51 -7.50 -22.27
N SER A 27 18.03 -6.28 -22.35
CA SER A 27 19.33 -5.92 -21.76
C SER A 27 19.16 -4.87 -20.68
N GLN A 28 18.66 -5.32 -19.51
CA GLN A 28 19.06 -4.92 -18.15
C GLN A 28 17.92 -5.24 -17.16
N LEU A 29 17.78 -6.51 -16.81
CA LEU A 29 17.48 -6.83 -15.41
C LEU A 29 18.82 -6.86 -14.68
N PRO A 30 19.05 -6.02 -13.65
CA PRO A 30 20.22 -6.14 -12.82
C PRO A 30 20.16 -7.49 -12.08
N SER A 31 21.13 -8.34 -12.40
CA SER A 31 21.42 -9.56 -11.67
C SER A 31 21.72 -9.19 -10.22
N LYS A 32 20.84 -9.62 -9.33
CA LYS A 32 21.02 -9.60 -7.88
C LYS A 32 22.18 -10.54 -7.52
N SER A 33 23.41 -10.05 -7.55
CA SER A 33 24.57 -10.74 -6.96
C SER A 33 25.78 -9.82 -6.86
N GLU A 34 25.81 -8.97 -5.84
CA GLU A 34 27.04 -8.51 -5.19
C GLU A 34 26.67 -8.21 -3.73
N LEU A 35 26.49 -9.28 -2.95
CA LEU A 35 26.46 -9.19 -1.50
C LEU A 35 27.90 -9.41 -1.03
N VAL A 36 28.76 -8.41 -1.29
CA VAL A 36 30.09 -8.36 -0.67
C VAL A 36 29.87 -7.83 0.74
N VAL A 37 30.07 -8.75 1.67
CA VAL A 37 30.22 -8.54 3.10
C VAL A 37 31.44 -7.65 3.33
N GLU A 38 31.22 -6.39 3.66
CA GLU A 38 32.16 -5.66 4.53
C GLU A 38 31.55 -5.57 5.92
N LYS A 39 32.08 -6.45 6.77
CA LYS A 39 31.88 -6.50 8.20
C LYS A 39 32.66 -5.33 8.82
N GLN A 40 31.96 -4.33 9.35
CA GLN A 40 32.53 -3.46 10.38
C GLN A 40 31.62 -3.44 11.60
N GLU A 41 31.97 -4.28 12.56
CA GLU A 41 31.55 -4.17 13.94
C GLU A 41 32.25 -2.95 14.55
N ASP A 42 31.48 -1.92 14.93
CA ASP A 42 31.87 -1.04 16.03
C ASP A 42 30.62 -0.43 16.68
N GLY A 43 30.34 -0.88 17.92
CA GLY A 43 29.79 -0.04 18.98
C GLY A 43 28.37 0.52 18.85
N GLN A 44 27.40 -0.20 19.41
CA GLN A 44 26.20 0.32 20.09
C GLN A 44 25.12 0.99 19.22
N GLN A 45 24.29 0.18 18.56
CA GLN A 45 22.89 0.54 18.27
C GLN A 45 21.96 -0.46 18.97
N PRO A 46 21.03 -0.01 19.83
CA PRO A 46 20.16 -0.90 20.56
C PRO A 46 19.25 -1.60 19.54
N ALA A 47 19.34 -2.93 19.48
CA ALA A 47 18.31 -3.75 18.86
C ALA A 47 17.00 -3.43 19.57
N VAL A 48 16.16 -2.59 18.95
CA VAL A 48 14.77 -2.44 19.38
C VAL A 48 14.13 -3.76 18.99
N SER A 49 14.05 -4.68 19.96
CA SER A 49 13.13 -5.81 19.88
C SER A 49 11.73 -5.22 19.89
N VAL A 50 11.25 -4.80 18.72
CA VAL A 50 9.83 -4.54 18.49
C VAL A 50 9.18 -5.91 18.67
N ASP A 51 8.57 -6.10 19.84
CA ASP A 51 7.70 -7.23 20.06
C ASP A 51 6.58 -7.14 19.01
N VAL A 52 6.64 -7.98 17.99
CA VAL A 52 5.73 -7.95 16.84
C VAL A 52 4.28 -8.24 17.27
N ASN A 53 4.07 -8.73 18.50
CA ASN A 53 2.75 -8.90 19.12
C ASN A 53 2.17 -7.61 19.72
N ALA A 54 2.86 -6.46 19.63
CA ALA A 54 2.37 -5.19 20.14
C ALA A 54 1.62 -4.32 19.09
N VAL A 55 1.63 -4.71 17.81
CA VAL A 55 0.95 -3.96 16.74
C VAL A 55 -0.52 -4.39 16.68
N PRO A 56 -1.50 -3.47 16.87
CA PRO A 56 -2.92 -3.83 16.87
C PRO A 56 -3.36 -4.51 15.56
N GLU A 57 -4.26 -5.49 15.64
CA GLU A 57 -4.78 -6.27 14.49
C GLU A 57 -5.20 -5.42 13.28
N GLN A 58 -5.84 -4.27 13.51
CA GLN A 58 -6.24 -3.36 12.43
C GLN A 58 -5.05 -2.85 11.60
N CYS A 59 -3.88 -2.68 12.21
CA CYS A 59 -2.67 -2.22 11.53
C CYS A 59 -2.04 -3.31 10.66
N HIS A 60 -2.47 -4.57 10.78
CA HIS A 60 -2.06 -5.68 9.90
C HIS A 60 -2.92 -5.78 8.63
N GLN A 61 -4.03 -5.05 8.56
CA GLN A 61 -4.90 -5.06 7.39
C GLN A 61 -4.27 -4.29 6.23
N PRO A 62 -4.56 -4.66 4.96
CA PRO A 62 -4.05 -3.92 3.82
C PRO A 62 -4.73 -2.55 3.67
N LYS A 63 -4.08 -1.63 2.95
CA LYS A 63 -4.72 -0.39 2.48
C LYS A 63 -5.91 -0.75 1.58
N GLU A 64 -7.11 -0.25 1.88
CA GLU A 64 -8.32 -0.63 1.13
C GLU A 64 -9.13 0.59 0.69
N THR A 65 -9.10 0.85 -0.62
CA THR A 65 -9.90 1.92 -1.24
C THR A 65 -11.40 1.65 -1.13
N GLY A 66 -11.81 0.39 -1.13
CA GLY A 66 -13.23 0.00 -1.12
C GLY A 66 -13.92 0.21 -2.46
N ARG A 67 -15.26 0.09 -2.48
CA ARG A 67 -16.07 0.01 -3.72
C ARG A 67 -16.66 1.34 -4.21
N CYS A 68 -16.50 2.41 -3.44
CA CYS A 68 -17.01 3.74 -3.78
C CYS A 68 -15.92 4.56 -4.51
N PHE A 69 -16.31 5.69 -5.11
CA PHE A 69 -15.45 6.47 -6.03
C PHE A 69 -15.12 7.89 -5.54
N ALA A 70 -15.32 8.18 -4.25
CA ALA A 70 -14.87 9.44 -3.69
C ALA A 70 -13.34 9.45 -3.55
N LEU A 71 -12.74 10.63 -3.39
CA LEU A 71 -11.29 10.81 -3.27
C LEU A 71 -10.96 11.36 -1.88
N PHE A 72 -10.96 10.49 -0.87
CA PHE A 72 -10.53 10.86 0.48
C PHE A 72 -9.07 10.45 0.70
N TYR A 73 -8.20 11.42 0.95
CA TYR A 73 -6.83 11.15 1.37
C TYR A 73 -6.83 10.69 2.82
N ARG A 74 -6.26 9.50 3.06
CA ARG A 74 -6.23 8.81 4.35
C ARG A 74 -4.88 8.20 4.58
N PHE A 75 -4.60 7.78 5.81
CA PHE A 75 -3.36 7.11 6.17
C PHE A 75 -3.64 5.66 6.55
N ALA A 76 -2.78 4.75 6.12
CA ALA A 76 -2.78 3.34 6.51
C ALA A 76 -1.36 2.93 6.93
N TYR A 77 -1.25 2.08 7.95
CA TYR A 77 0.01 1.51 8.37
C TYR A 77 0.47 0.43 7.38
N ASN A 78 1.72 0.52 6.96
CA ASN A 78 2.38 -0.46 6.10
C ASN A 78 3.40 -1.24 6.94
N LEU A 79 3.15 -2.54 7.12
CA LEU A 79 4.02 -3.44 7.88
C LEU A 79 5.41 -3.61 7.26
N ASP A 80 5.51 -3.58 5.93
CA ASP A 80 6.77 -3.79 5.22
C ASP A 80 7.73 -2.62 5.44
N THR A 81 7.20 -1.40 5.41
CA THR A 81 7.96 -0.16 5.65
C THR A 81 7.93 0.29 7.10
N GLN A 82 7.12 -0.37 7.94
CA GLN A 82 6.83 -0.01 9.32
C GLN A 82 6.39 1.46 9.47
N SER A 83 5.66 1.99 8.49
CA SER A 83 5.34 3.42 8.41
C SER A 83 3.88 3.67 8.05
N CYS A 84 3.36 4.84 8.45
CA CYS A 84 2.02 5.29 8.05
C CYS A 84 2.10 6.03 6.72
N GLU A 85 1.45 5.49 5.70
CA GLU A 85 1.50 5.95 4.31
C GLU A 85 0.13 6.48 3.87
N GLU A 86 0.14 7.56 3.08
CA GLU A 86 -1.09 8.11 2.50
C GLU A 86 -1.64 7.19 1.39
N PHE A 87 -2.96 7.07 1.31
CA PHE A 87 -3.67 6.37 0.25
C PHE A 87 -5.05 7.01 -0.02
N ILE A 88 -5.69 6.62 -1.12
CA ILE A 88 -7.03 7.07 -1.48
C ILE A 88 -8.07 6.08 -0.98
N TYR A 89 -8.97 6.56 -0.12
CA TYR A 89 -10.18 5.85 0.30
C TYR A 89 -11.39 6.31 -0.52
N GLY A 90 -12.12 5.34 -1.08
CA GLY A 90 -13.29 5.53 -1.92
C GLY A 90 -14.53 6.03 -1.20
N GLY A 91 -14.52 6.04 0.14
CA GLY A 91 -15.61 6.53 0.98
C GLY A 91 -16.56 5.46 1.51
N CYS A 92 -16.44 4.20 1.06
CA CYS A 92 -17.20 3.08 1.61
C CYS A 92 -16.47 1.74 1.46
N ALA A 93 -16.85 0.77 2.30
CA ALA A 93 -16.36 -0.62 2.24
C ALA A 93 -14.82 -0.74 2.27
N GLY A 94 -14.17 0.07 3.10
CA GLY A 94 -12.77 -0.14 3.51
C GLY A 94 -12.70 -0.88 4.85
N ASN A 95 -11.48 -1.06 5.34
CA ASN A 95 -11.22 -1.67 6.64
C ASN A 95 -10.71 -0.65 7.69
N SER A 96 -10.28 -1.14 8.85
CA SER A 96 -9.89 -0.32 10.00
C SER A 96 -8.48 0.26 9.91
N ASN A 97 -7.65 -0.16 8.95
CA ASN A 97 -6.38 0.49 8.64
C ASN A 97 -6.59 1.76 7.80
N ASN A 98 -7.35 2.71 8.34
CA ASN A 98 -7.80 3.91 7.65
C ASN A 98 -7.96 5.04 8.66
N PHE A 99 -7.01 5.97 8.67
CA PHE A 99 -6.92 7.07 9.61
C PHE A 99 -6.99 8.42 8.88
N ASP A 100 -7.55 9.44 9.53
CA ASP A 100 -7.71 10.77 8.92
C ASP A 100 -6.40 11.55 8.86
N THR A 101 -5.48 11.31 9.81
CA THR A 101 -4.16 11.93 9.84
C THR A 101 -3.05 10.92 10.07
N LYS A 102 -1.82 11.30 9.69
CA LYS A 102 -0.63 10.48 9.88
C LYS A 102 -0.37 10.20 11.36
N GLU A 103 -0.54 11.21 12.20
CA GLU A 103 -0.29 11.13 13.65
C GLU A 103 -1.24 10.14 14.32
N GLN A 104 -2.51 10.10 13.90
CA GLN A 104 -3.47 9.13 14.41
C GLN A 104 -3.05 7.70 14.06
N CYS A 105 -2.63 7.48 12.82
CA CYS A 105 -2.10 6.18 12.39
C CYS A 105 -0.86 5.79 13.21
N GLU A 106 0.09 6.69 13.39
CA GLU A 106 1.34 6.44 14.12
C GLU A 106 1.09 6.15 15.60
N GLN A 107 0.19 6.91 16.24
CA GLN A 107 -0.19 6.68 17.64
C GLN A 107 -0.79 5.30 17.86
N VAL A 108 -1.58 4.82 16.91
CA VAL A 108 -2.26 3.53 16.99
C VAL A 108 -1.31 2.38 16.64
N CYS A 109 -0.56 2.51 15.55
CA CYS A 109 0.17 1.40 14.94
C CYS A 109 1.66 1.36 15.26
N GLN A 110 2.25 2.47 15.74
CA GLN A 110 3.66 2.57 16.12
C GLN A 110 3.86 2.80 17.62
N ALA A 111 2.84 2.53 18.45
CA ALA A 111 2.93 2.70 19.90
C ALA A 111 4.10 1.87 20.45
N LYS A 112 5.18 2.55 20.82
CA LYS A 112 6.25 1.99 21.65
C LYS A 112 5.60 1.64 22.98
N ALA A 113 5.54 0.36 23.33
CA ALA A 113 4.89 -0.17 24.52
C ALA A 113 5.02 0.76 25.74
N ALA A 114 4.03 1.61 25.95
CA ALA A 114 3.77 2.22 27.24
C ALA A 114 2.78 1.29 27.95
N PRO A 115 2.96 1.02 29.26
CA PRO A 115 2.07 0.13 29.99
C PRO A 115 0.63 0.68 29.90
N THR A 116 -0.20 -0.18 29.33
CA THR A 116 -1.65 -0.09 29.13
C THR A 116 -2.40 0.62 30.26
N THR A 117 -3.08 1.71 29.91
CA THR A 117 -4.46 1.94 30.33
C THR A 117 -5.25 2.36 29.09
N SER A 118 -5.77 1.36 28.36
CA SER A 118 -6.75 1.57 27.30
C SER A 118 -8.12 1.75 27.95
N PRO A 119 -8.81 2.90 27.81
CA PRO A 119 -10.19 3.02 28.22
C PRO A 119 -11.07 2.42 27.12
N SER A 120 -11.26 1.11 27.16
CA SER A 120 -12.33 0.42 26.45
C SER A 120 -13.43 0.11 27.47
N ALA A 121 -14.32 1.10 27.71
CA ALA A 121 -15.70 0.96 28.17
C ALA A 121 -16.28 2.34 28.56
N ALA A 122 -17.54 2.57 28.13
CA ALA A 122 -18.37 3.76 28.28
C ALA A 122 -17.99 4.94 27.36
N GLU A 123 -18.83 5.43 26.44
CA GLU A 123 -20.24 5.69 26.64
C GLU A 123 -21.03 5.58 25.32
N SER A 124 -21.90 4.57 25.26
CA SER A 124 -23.07 4.54 24.38
C SER A 124 -24.29 4.52 25.30
N ALA A 125 -24.92 5.67 25.45
CA ALA A 125 -26.26 5.85 25.99
C ALA A 125 -26.81 7.13 25.31
N THR A 126 -27.59 6.96 24.25
CA THR A 126 -29.06 7.15 24.26
C THR A 126 -29.49 8.54 24.71
N GLU A 127 -29.91 9.39 23.77
CA GLU A 127 -31.03 10.29 24.04
C GLU A 127 -32.01 10.31 22.87
N GLN A 128 -33.28 10.26 23.23
CA GLN A 128 -34.40 9.80 22.45
C GLN A 128 -35.07 10.95 21.69
N VAL A 129 -35.70 10.58 20.58
CA VAL A 129 -36.73 11.34 19.87
C VAL A 129 -37.84 11.76 20.85
N THR A 130 -38.13 13.05 20.95
CA THR A 130 -39.47 13.52 21.33
C THR A 130 -40.00 14.45 20.25
N GLU A 131 -40.93 13.88 19.49
CA GLU A 131 -41.96 14.55 18.72
C GLU A 131 -42.80 15.43 19.65
N LEU A 132 -42.93 16.73 19.36
CA LEU A 132 -43.96 17.57 19.94
C LEU A 132 -44.85 18.07 18.79
N THR A 133 -45.86 17.28 18.46
CA THR A 133 -47.10 17.77 17.87
C THR A 133 -47.81 18.66 18.90
N THR A 134 -48.06 19.91 18.54
CA THR A 134 -49.12 20.70 19.17
C THR A 134 -50.00 21.26 18.06
N GLU A 135 -51.25 20.81 18.05
CA GLU A 135 -52.38 21.42 17.38
C GLU A 135 -52.68 22.80 17.99
N GLN A 136 -52.76 23.83 17.15
CA GLN A 136 -53.73 24.93 17.23
C GLN A 136 -53.70 25.75 15.94
#